data_AF-A0A561VMN6-F1
#
_entry.id   AF-A0A561VMN6-F1
#
_cell.length_a   1.000
_cell.length_b   1.000
_cell.length_c   1.000
_cell.angle_alpha   90.00
_cell.angle_beta   90.00
_cell.angle_gamma   90.00
#
_symmetry.space_group_name_H-M   'P 1'
#
loop_
_entity.id
_entity.type
_entity.pdbx_description
1 polymer ?
#
loop_
_entity_poly.entity_id
_entity_poly.type
_entity_poly.pdbx_seq_one_letter_code
_entity_poly.pdbx_strand_id
1 'polypeptide(L)'
;MTLEEELRTTLRDRAAVPAPQPELWATVAAAVHRDRRRRRVVAVGAVVAVIAAGAAAPVLRHQRTDPRPAVPATTTTSAAPGWPTPVFPLRPTWMPPGLDTYPFVAQMGPNRRLEYRNADGSVLATEVGPLQADWETEAERVYTARVHGRDAEVHVAQTYDGADAGERFAGVRWRLADGRWVSVLSWGERSDADVLRFARGLAGGHIAAREPVPYTLPFVPAGLVPQTWSDTVLCLAPPRIAAAERRPDGLCFDLTDDAGFDPASATESWTVDGRRVAYEPDAAGLVVEWGGDSQITVNWDPRQIRLRHDEVVRLAAGIRPARR
;
A
#
# COMPACT_ATOMS: atom_id res chain seq x y z
N MET A 1 -14.37 54.74 25.47
CA MET A 1 -13.67 53.45 25.61
C MET A 1 -12.75 53.32 24.41
N THR A 2 -11.46 53.08 24.61
CA THR A 2 -10.49 53.03 23.50
C THR A 2 -10.46 51.64 22.87
N LEU A 3 -10.14 51.54 21.57
CA LEU A 3 -10.02 50.25 20.86
C LEU A 3 -9.04 49.30 21.57
N GLU A 4 -8.03 49.86 22.22
CA GLU A 4 -7.02 49.12 22.99
C GLU A 4 -7.60 48.53 24.30
N GLU A 5 -8.54 49.23 24.94
CA GLU A 5 -9.29 48.71 26.09
C GLU A 5 -10.31 47.65 25.68
N GLU A 6 -11.01 47.83 24.57
CA GLU A 6 -11.89 46.77 24.05
C GLU A 6 -11.09 45.51 23.71
N LEU A 7 -9.91 45.63 23.09
CA LEU A 7 -9.04 44.50 22.80
C LEU A 7 -8.50 43.82 24.05
N ARG A 8 -8.05 44.59 25.06
CA ARG A 8 -7.59 44.01 26.34
C ARG A 8 -8.69 43.27 27.07
N THR A 9 -9.90 43.82 27.06
CA THR A 9 -11.06 43.23 27.74
C THR A 9 -11.50 41.96 27.02
N THR A 10 -11.58 42.00 25.68
CA THR A 10 -11.94 40.84 24.84
C THR A 10 -10.91 39.70 24.96
N LEU A 11 -9.62 40.01 25.05
CA LEU A 11 -8.57 39.00 25.23
C LEU A 11 -8.57 38.39 26.64
N ARG A 12 -8.85 39.17 27.68
CA ARG A 12 -9.01 38.66 29.04
C ARG A 12 -10.25 37.79 29.19
N ASP A 13 -11.37 38.22 28.62
CA ASP A 13 -12.61 37.42 28.64
C ASP A 13 -12.42 36.10 27.90
N ARG A 14 -11.70 36.08 26.76
CA ARG A 14 -11.39 34.81 26.07
C ARG A 14 -10.37 33.95 26.80
N ALA A 15 -9.42 34.53 27.54
CA ALA A 15 -8.47 33.77 28.34
C ALA A 15 -9.10 33.18 29.62
N ALA A 16 -10.19 33.78 30.11
CA ALA A 16 -10.97 33.29 31.24
C ALA A 16 -11.97 32.18 30.87
N VAL A 17 -12.23 31.96 29.57
CA VAL A 17 -13.01 30.80 29.11
C VAL A 17 -12.10 29.56 29.21
N PRO A 18 -12.42 28.58 30.08
CA PRO A 18 -11.67 27.32 30.13
C PRO A 18 -11.72 26.68 28.74
N ALA A 19 -10.55 26.29 28.23
CA ALA A 19 -10.42 25.73 26.91
C ALA A 19 -11.46 24.62 26.68
N PRO A 20 -12.18 24.62 25.53
CA PRO A 20 -13.12 23.55 25.22
C PRO A 20 -12.40 22.20 25.28
N GLN A 21 -13.13 21.24 25.84
CA GLN A 21 -12.67 20.02 26.48
C GLN A 21 -11.59 19.20 25.74
N PRO A 22 -10.75 18.44 26.47
CA PRO A 22 -9.77 17.50 25.92
C PRO A 22 -10.36 16.47 24.94
N GLU A 23 -11.69 16.31 24.90
CA GLU A 23 -12.38 15.44 23.94
C GLU A 23 -12.24 15.87 22.49
N LEU A 24 -12.12 17.17 22.17
CA LEU A 24 -11.89 17.61 20.78
C LEU A 24 -10.47 17.28 20.31
N TRP A 25 -9.49 17.44 21.19
CA TRP A 25 -8.10 17.01 20.92
C TRP A 25 -7.97 15.49 20.90
N ALA A 26 -8.72 14.76 21.74
CA ALA A 26 -8.78 13.31 21.69
C ALA A 26 -9.49 12.81 20.42
N THR A 27 -10.52 13.51 19.94
CA THR A 27 -11.23 13.17 18.69
C THR A 27 -10.39 13.50 17.47
N VAL A 28 -9.66 14.62 17.48
CA VAL A 28 -8.69 14.98 16.44
C VAL A 28 -7.47 14.04 16.48
N ALA A 29 -6.93 13.70 17.65
CA ALA A 29 -5.84 12.74 17.79
C ALA A 29 -6.28 11.33 17.40
N ALA A 30 -7.50 10.92 17.75
CA ALA A 30 -8.09 9.64 17.32
C ALA A 30 -8.37 9.63 15.81
N ALA A 31 -8.81 10.75 15.23
CA ALA A 31 -8.99 10.88 13.78
C ALA A 31 -7.65 10.90 13.04
N VAL A 32 -6.62 11.55 13.58
CA VAL A 32 -5.24 11.53 13.07
C VAL A 32 -4.61 10.15 13.23
N HIS A 33 -4.87 9.43 14.31
CA HIS A 33 -4.44 8.03 14.48
C HIS A 33 -5.19 7.07 13.55
N ARG A 34 -6.49 7.28 13.31
CA ARG A 34 -7.29 6.50 12.35
C ARG A 34 -6.88 6.80 10.90
N ASP A 35 -6.55 8.05 10.58
CA ASP A 35 -5.99 8.48 9.30
C ASP A 35 -4.56 7.98 9.09
N ARG A 36 -3.73 7.91 10.14
CA ARG A 36 -2.38 7.31 10.06
C ARG A 36 -2.39 5.79 9.99
N ARG A 37 -3.30 5.10 10.70
CA ARG A 37 -3.54 3.65 10.50
C ARG A 37 -4.00 3.38 9.07
N ARG A 38 -4.90 4.21 8.53
CA ARG A 38 -5.26 4.16 7.10
C ARG A 38 -4.06 4.44 6.20
N ARG A 39 -3.21 5.43 6.49
CA ARG A 39 -2.00 5.72 5.71
C ARG A 39 -0.94 4.59 5.72
N ARG A 40 -0.87 3.78 6.79
CA ARG A 40 0.02 2.61 6.87
C ARG A 40 -0.52 1.39 6.13
N VAL A 41 -1.84 1.19 6.15
CA VAL A 41 -2.49 0.26 5.22
C VAL A 41 -2.33 0.77 3.78
N VAL A 42 -2.27 2.09 3.58
CA VAL A 42 -2.13 2.75 2.28
C VAL A 42 -0.70 2.78 1.72
N ALA A 43 0.33 2.56 2.55
CA ALA A 43 1.65 2.18 2.05
C ALA A 43 1.63 0.76 1.42
N VAL A 44 0.54 0.02 1.63
CA VAL A 44 0.16 -1.26 1.00
C VAL A 44 -1.16 -1.12 0.20
N GLY A 45 -1.73 0.09 -0.02
CA GLY A 45 -3.00 0.25 -0.74
C GLY A 45 -3.57 1.68 -0.74
N ALA A 46 -3.16 2.52 -1.68
CA ALA A 46 -3.68 3.90 -1.85
C ALA A 46 -4.91 3.94 -2.76
N VAL A 47 -5.93 4.79 -2.64
CA VAL A 47 -6.38 5.92 -1.77
C VAL A 47 -7.81 6.23 -2.27
N VAL A 48 -8.78 6.68 -1.45
CA VAL A 48 -9.67 7.85 -1.70
C VAL A 48 -10.48 8.18 -0.43
N ALA A 49 -10.42 9.43 0.02
CA ALA A 49 -11.60 10.23 0.45
C ALA A 49 -11.17 11.66 0.79
N VAL A 50 -11.37 12.58 -0.16
CA VAL A 50 -11.48 14.02 0.13
C VAL A 50 -12.92 14.41 -0.17
N ILE A 51 -13.69 14.75 0.86
CA ILE A 51 -14.91 15.55 0.68
C ILE A 51 -14.76 16.78 1.57
N ALA A 52 -14.41 17.88 0.92
CA ALA A 52 -14.70 19.21 1.41
C ALA A 52 -16.12 19.59 0.96
N ALA A 53 -16.89 20.12 1.91
CA ALA A 53 -18.22 20.65 1.72
C ALA A 53 -18.25 21.76 0.65
N GLY A 54 -19.31 21.79 -0.17
CA GLY A 54 -19.55 22.89 -1.09
C GLY A 54 -20.78 22.73 -1.98
N ALA A 55 -21.86 23.38 -1.58
CA ALA A 55 -22.97 23.91 -2.39
C ALA A 55 -23.91 22.95 -3.15
N ALA A 56 -25.20 23.17 -2.89
CA ALA A 56 -26.33 22.58 -3.59
C ALA A 56 -26.42 23.03 -5.07
N ALA A 57 -26.70 22.08 -5.96
CA ALA A 57 -27.43 22.31 -7.21
C ALA A 57 -28.20 21.03 -7.58
N PRO A 58 -29.50 21.11 -7.94
CA PRO A 58 -30.28 19.95 -8.35
C PRO A 58 -30.00 19.67 -9.83
N VAL A 59 -29.51 18.48 -10.18
CA VAL A 59 -29.41 18.07 -11.58
C VAL A 59 -30.14 16.74 -11.79
N LEU A 60 -31.38 16.93 -12.25
CA LEU A 60 -32.19 16.08 -13.14
C LEU A 60 -31.73 14.62 -13.31
N ARG A 61 -32.47 13.71 -12.66
CA ARG A 61 -32.60 12.32 -13.11
C ARG A 61 -33.14 12.31 -14.54
N HIS A 62 -32.37 11.79 -15.48
CA HIS A 62 -32.89 11.27 -16.74
C HIS A 62 -32.76 9.76 -16.74
N GLN A 63 -33.88 9.13 -16.42
CA GLN A 63 -34.13 7.72 -16.57
C GLN A 63 -34.27 7.47 -18.08
N ARG A 64 -33.21 6.98 -18.72
CA ARG A 64 -33.27 6.47 -20.09
C ARG A 64 -33.09 4.96 -20.03
N THR A 65 -34.23 4.28 -19.95
CA THR A 65 -34.35 2.82 -20.06
C THR A 65 -34.29 2.47 -21.54
N ASP A 66 -33.09 2.40 -22.11
CA ASP A 66 -32.85 1.75 -23.40
C ASP A 66 -31.88 0.57 -23.17
N PRO A 67 -32.20 -0.66 -23.60
CA PRO A 67 -31.28 -1.78 -23.49
C PRO A 67 -30.04 -1.49 -24.36
N ARG A 68 -28.88 -1.32 -23.72
CA ARG A 68 -27.59 -1.25 -24.43
C ARG A 68 -27.43 -2.53 -25.26
N PRO A 69 -27.07 -2.44 -26.56
CA PRO A 69 -26.72 -3.63 -27.33
C PRO A 69 -25.51 -4.31 -26.70
N ALA A 70 -25.61 -5.63 -26.49
CA ALA A 70 -24.51 -6.46 -26.06
C ALA A 70 -23.34 -6.30 -27.05
N VAL A 71 -22.19 -5.85 -26.55
CA VAL A 71 -20.98 -5.76 -27.38
C VAL A 71 -20.60 -7.20 -27.76
N PRO A 72 -20.44 -7.53 -29.06
CA PRO A 72 -19.99 -8.84 -29.47
C PRO A 72 -18.60 -9.13 -28.88
N ALA A 73 -18.43 -10.34 -28.34
CA ALA A 73 -17.16 -10.79 -27.78
C ALA A 73 -16.11 -10.89 -28.88
N THR A 74 -15.36 -9.82 -29.12
CA THR A 74 -14.15 -9.87 -29.94
C THR A 74 -13.11 -10.65 -29.15
N THR A 75 -12.97 -11.94 -29.44
CA THR A 75 -11.90 -12.80 -28.91
C THR A 75 -10.57 -12.44 -29.56
N THR A 76 -10.02 -11.29 -29.19
CA THR A 76 -8.58 -11.07 -29.34
C THR A 76 -7.95 -11.70 -28.11
N THR A 77 -7.55 -12.96 -28.22
CA THR A 77 -6.80 -13.66 -27.17
C THR A 77 -5.42 -13.05 -27.08
N SER A 78 -5.31 -11.89 -26.42
CA SER A 78 -4.03 -11.37 -25.95
C SER A 78 -3.52 -12.38 -24.94
N ALA A 79 -2.39 -13.03 -25.22
CA ALA A 79 -1.75 -13.90 -24.25
C ALA A 79 -1.51 -13.08 -22.97
N ALA A 80 -1.88 -13.65 -21.81
CA ALA A 80 -1.62 -13.02 -20.53
C ALA A 80 -0.10 -12.75 -20.43
N PRO A 81 0.33 -11.55 -20.03
CA PRO A 81 1.75 -11.28 -19.88
C PRO A 81 2.34 -12.19 -18.79
N GLY A 82 3.25 -13.08 -19.20
CA GLY A 82 3.98 -13.95 -18.28
C GLY A 82 5.16 -13.21 -17.69
N TRP A 83 4.98 -12.55 -16.54
CA TRP A 83 6.09 -11.96 -15.81
C TRP A 83 6.71 -12.97 -14.85
N PRO A 84 8.05 -12.99 -14.71
CA PRO A 84 8.69 -13.89 -13.77
C PRO A 84 8.31 -13.53 -12.34
N THR A 85 7.97 -14.54 -11.54
CA THR A 85 7.68 -14.39 -10.12
C THR A 85 8.85 -13.69 -9.39
N PRO A 86 8.57 -12.76 -8.45
CA PRO A 86 9.62 -12.11 -7.67
C PRO A 86 10.50 -13.11 -6.91
N VAL A 87 11.80 -12.85 -6.91
CA VAL A 87 12.80 -13.62 -6.19
C VAL A 87 13.59 -12.67 -5.29
N PHE A 88 13.68 -13.01 -4.01
CA PHE A 88 14.51 -12.29 -3.05
C PHE A 88 15.95 -12.82 -3.09
N PRO A 89 16.98 -11.97 -3.23
CA PRO A 89 18.33 -12.39 -3.62
C PRO A 89 19.26 -12.77 -2.45
N LEU A 90 18.75 -12.84 -1.22
CA LEU A 90 19.51 -13.20 -0.02
C LEU A 90 18.75 -14.27 0.77
N ARG A 91 19.46 -15.02 1.60
CA ARG A 91 18.88 -16.01 2.51
C ARG A 91 19.39 -15.77 3.94
N PRO A 92 18.51 -15.74 4.95
CA PRO A 92 18.94 -15.67 6.34
C PRO A 92 19.53 -17.02 6.77
N THR A 93 20.69 -16.97 7.42
CA THR A 93 21.34 -18.13 8.07
C THR A 93 20.99 -18.25 9.55
N TRP A 94 20.39 -17.21 10.11
CA TRP A 94 19.86 -17.17 11.46
C TRP A 94 18.54 -16.39 11.47
N MET A 95 17.59 -16.88 12.24
CA MET A 95 16.26 -16.30 12.44
C MET A 95 16.05 -16.05 13.93
N PRO A 96 15.56 -14.88 14.37
CA PRO A 96 15.09 -14.73 15.73
C PRO A 96 13.92 -15.70 16.00
N PRO A 97 13.72 -16.11 17.26
CA PRO A 97 12.60 -16.97 17.64
C PRO A 97 11.25 -16.28 17.33
N GLY A 98 10.21 -17.11 17.13
CA GLY A 98 8.85 -16.63 16.91
C GLY A 98 8.59 -16.01 15.55
N LEU A 99 9.48 -16.18 14.56
CA LEU A 99 9.16 -15.84 13.17
C LEU A 99 8.42 -16.99 12.48
N ASP A 100 7.44 -16.63 11.67
CA ASP A 100 6.80 -17.57 10.76
C ASP A 100 7.82 -18.22 9.81
N THR A 101 7.61 -19.51 9.53
CA THR A 101 8.51 -20.29 8.65
C THR A 101 8.32 -19.99 7.17
N TYR A 102 7.28 -19.23 6.82
CA TYR A 102 6.87 -18.96 5.45
C TYR A 102 6.93 -17.46 5.17
N PRO A 103 8.08 -16.94 4.71
CA PRO A 103 8.16 -15.54 4.35
C PRO A 103 7.36 -15.25 3.08
N PHE A 104 6.90 -14.01 3.01
CA PHE A 104 6.34 -13.42 1.83
C PHE A 104 7.43 -12.68 1.04
N VAL A 105 7.45 -12.80 -0.30
CA VAL A 105 8.42 -12.12 -1.18
C VAL A 105 7.69 -11.17 -2.09
N ALA A 106 8.01 -9.87 -1.98
CA ALA A 106 7.44 -8.80 -2.79
C ALA A 106 8.44 -8.18 -3.76
N GLN A 107 7.88 -7.53 -4.78
CA GLN A 107 8.56 -6.52 -5.57
C GLN A 107 8.08 -5.12 -5.18
N MET A 108 9.03 -4.19 -5.00
CA MET A 108 8.77 -2.76 -4.75
C MET A 108 9.62 -1.91 -5.70
N GLY A 109 9.09 -1.66 -6.89
CA GLY A 109 9.85 -1.08 -8.00
C GLY A 109 11.06 -1.95 -8.36
N PRO A 110 12.28 -1.38 -8.43
CA PRO A 110 13.48 -2.17 -8.70
C PRO A 110 13.97 -2.96 -7.48
N ASN A 111 13.38 -2.76 -6.29
CA ASN A 111 13.76 -3.45 -5.07
C ASN A 111 13.00 -4.78 -4.90
N ARG A 112 13.54 -5.66 -4.05
CA ARG A 112 12.91 -6.92 -3.63
C ARG A 112 12.77 -6.91 -2.12
N ARG A 113 11.60 -7.31 -1.61
CA ARG A 113 11.30 -7.35 -0.18
C ARG A 113 11.01 -8.78 0.25
N LEU A 114 11.59 -9.20 1.36
CA LEU A 114 11.29 -10.43 2.09
C LEU A 114 10.62 -10.01 3.40
N GLU A 115 9.46 -10.55 3.72
CA GLU A 115 8.71 -10.15 4.90
C GLU A 115 8.23 -11.37 5.67
N TYR A 116 8.40 -11.31 6.98
CA TYR A 116 7.81 -12.22 7.95
C TYR A 116 6.78 -11.44 8.75
N ARG A 117 5.50 -11.79 8.57
CA ARG A 117 4.37 -11.23 9.33
C ARG A 117 3.91 -12.30 10.29
N ASN A 118 3.82 -11.97 11.57
CA ASN A 118 3.33 -12.89 12.58
C ASN A 118 1.86 -12.60 12.92
N ALA A 119 1.17 -13.58 13.52
CA ALA A 119 -0.22 -13.43 13.94
C ALA A 119 -0.43 -12.34 15.02
N ASP A 120 0.62 -12.01 15.79
CA ASP A 120 0.62 -10.92 16.76
C ASP A 120 0.76 -9.52 16.13
N GLY A 121 0.88 -9.43 14.80
CA GLY A 121 1.07 -8.19 14.07
C GLY A 121 2.53 -7.73 14.00
N SER A 122 3.47 -8.42 14.64
CA SER A 122 4.89 -8.11 14.51
C SER A 122 5.40 -8.44 13.11
N VAL A 123 6.32 -7.61 12.62
CA VAL A 123 6.85 -7.69 11.26
C VAL A 123 8.37 -7.64 11.30
N LEU A 124 9.02 -8.53 10.55
CA LEU A 124 10.43 -8.40 10.18
C LEU A 124 10.54 -8.39 8.66
N ALA A 125 10.92 -7.26 8.10
CA ALA A 125 11.06 -7.05 6.67
C ALA A 125 12.52 -6.81 6.28
N THR A 126 12.95 -7.35 5.15
CA THR A 126 14.22 -7.04 4.52
C THR A 126 13.99 -6.59 3.10
N GLU A 127 14.58 -5.48 2.73
CA GLU A 127 14.53 -4.97 1.37
C GLU A 127 15.93 -4.86 0.79
N VAL A 128 16.08 -5.26 -0.48
CA VAL A 128 17.33 -5.23 -1.23
C VAL A 128 17.09 -4.64 -2.61
N GLY A 129 17.89 -3.66 -3.02
CA GLY A 129 17.82 -3.13 -4.38
C GLY A 129 18.67 -1.89 -4.62
N PRO A 130 18.59 -1.29 -5.82
CA PRO A 130 19.37 -0.11 -6.15
C PRO A 130 18.88 1.15 -5.45
N LEU A 131 17.61 1.20 -5.04
CA LEU A 131 17.03 2.34 -4.34
C LEU A 131 17.16 2.16 -2.83
N GLN A 132 17.54 3.23 -2.14
CA GLN A 132 17.59 3.22 -0.68
C GLN A 132 16.17 3.26 -0.12
N ALA A 133 15.88 2.40 0.85
CA ALA A 133 14.61 2.45 1.54
C ALA A 133 14.56 3.61 2.55
N ASP A 134 13.45 4.36 2.54
CA ASP A 134 13.11 5.35 3.56
C ASP A 134 12.92 4.66 4.92
N TRP A 135 13.23 5.37 6.01
CA TRP A 135 12.83 4.93 7.33
C TRP A 135 11.33 5.15 7.53
N GLU A 136 10.63 4.12 8.01
CA GLU A 136 9.19 4.17 8.25
C GLU A 136 8.82 4.71 9.64
N THR A 137 9.82 4.95 10.50
CA THR A 137 9.67 5.46 11.86
C THR A 137 10.85 6.37 12.19
N GLU A 138 10.61 7.49 12.87
CA GLU A 138 11.67 8.41 13.30
C GLU A 138 12.55 7.80 14.39
N ALA A 139 13.83 8.19 14.47
CA ALA A 139 14.76 7.58 15.41
C ALA A 139 14.73 8.30 16.74
N GLU A 140 14.68 7.54 17.82
CA GLU A 140 15.09 8.05 19.13
C GLU A 140 16.59 7.88 19.33
N ARG A 141 17.17 6.84 18.72
CA ARG A 141 18.61 6.55 18.76
C ARG A 141 19.10 6.07 17.41
N VAL A 142 20.19 6.68 16.94
CA VAL A 142 20.93 6.25 15.74
C VAL A 142 22.38 5.95 16.13
N TYR A 143 22.91 4.82 15.69
CA TYR A 143 24.32 4.48 15.87
C TYR A 143 24.84 3.62 14.71
N THR A 144 26.16 3.42 14.64
CA THR A 144 26.78 2.62 13.59
C THR A 144 27.17 1.23 14.09
N ALA A 145 27.04 0.25 13.21
CA ALA A 145 27.47 -1.13 13.43
C ALA A 145 28.14 -1.69 12.17
N ARG A 146 28.65 -2.92 12.27
CA ARG A 146 29.25 -3.64 11.13
C ARG A 146 28.40 -4.83 10.72
N VAL A 147 28.11 -4.91 9.42
CA VAL A 147 27.42 -6.02 8.75
C VAL A 147 28.31 -6.47 7.58
N HIS A 148 28.78 -7.72 7.61
CA HIS A 148 29.71 -8.27 6.61
C HIS A 148 30.93 -7.37 6.29
N GLY A 149 31.50 -6.72 7.30
CA GLY A 149 32.63 -5.81 7.10
C GLY A 149 32.27 -4.52 6.34
N ARG A 150 31.01 -4.09 6.39
CA ARG A 150 30.52 -2.79 5.89
C ARG A 150 29.86 -2.02 7.04
N ASP A 151 29.93 -0.70 6.97
CA ASP A 151 29.24 0.15 7.94
C ASP A 151 27.74 0.06 7.70
N ALA A 152 27.00 -0.09 8.79
CA ALA A 152 25.57 -0.14 8.83
C ALA A 152 25.07 0.94 9.79
N GLU A 153 24.06 1.68 9.37
CA GLU A 153 23.28 2.57 10.23
C GLU A 153 22.24 1.74 10.95
N VAL A 154 22.19 1.86 12.28
CA VAL A 154 21.18 1.23 13.13
C VAL A 154 20.29 2.31 13.69
N HIS A 155 18.99 2.15 13.48
CA HIS A 155 17.94 3.11 13.83
C HIS A 155 16.99 2.44 14.81
N VAL A 156 16.79 3.04 15.98
CA VAL A 156 15.96 2.47 17.05
C VAL A 156 14.98 3.52 17.56
N ALA A 157 13.74 3.10 17.79
CA ALA A 157 12.74 3.89 18.51
C ALA A 157 11.96 2.97 19.46
N GLN A 158 11.75 3.40 20.70
CA GLN A 158 10.94 2.66 21.67
C GLN A 158 9.44 2.75 21.40
N THR A 159 9.02 3.66 20.52
CA THR A 159 7.62 3.83 20.13
C THR A 159 7.48 4.06 18.62
N TYR A 160 6.32 3.68 18.07
CA TYR A 160 5.90 3.99 16.70
C TYR A 160 4.37 4.05 16.65
N ASP A 161 3.78 4.66 15.61
CA ASP A 161 2.31 4.72 15.53
C ASP A 161 1.71 3.30 15.50
N GLY A 162 0.87 2.97 16.49
CA GLY A 162 0.27 1.64 16.61
C GLY A 162 1.13 0.61 17.34
N ALA A 163 2.21 1.02 18.01
CA ALA A 163 2.97 0.15 18.90
C ALA A 163 2.15 -0.24 20.14
N ASP A 164 2.16 -1.53 20.48
CA ASP A 164 1.68 -2.05 21.75
C ASP A 164 2.76 -1.94 22.85
N ALA A 165 2.38 -2.21 24.10
CA ALA A 165 3.30 -2.13 25.23
C ALA A 165 4.46 -3.13 25.08
N GLY A 166 5.69 -2.62 25.09
CA GLY A 166 6.91 -3.44 24.96
C GLY A 166 7.43 -3.58 23.53
N GLU A 167 6.63 -3.16 22.54
CA GLU A 167 7.06 -3.11 21.15
C GLU A 167 8.04 -1.95 20.90
N ARG A 168 8.88 -2.12 19.88
CA ARG A 168 9.86 -1.14 19.45
C ARG A 168 10.09 -1.24 17.95
N PHE A 169 10.62 -0.18 17.38
CA PHE A 169 11.15 -0.20 16.03
C PHE A 169 12.66 -0.38 16.08
N ALA A 170 13.17 -1.29 15.25
CA ALA A 170 14.60 -1.44 15.00
C ALA A 170 14.86 -1.63 13.50
N GLY A 171 15.74 -0.79 12.96
CA GLY A 171 16.14 -0.79 11.57
C GLY A 171 17.65 -0.91 11.43
N VAL A 172 18.13 -1.67 10.45
CA VAL A 172 19.56 -1.79 10.11
C VAL A 172 19.71 -1.61 8.61
N ARG A 173 20.55 -0.66 8.18
CA ARG A 173 20.73 -0.34 6.75
C ARG A 173 22.19 -0.23 6.38
N TRP A 174 22.59 -0.89 5.29
CA TRP A 174 23.95 -0.86 4.77
C TRP A 174 23.97 -1.04 3.25
N ARG A 175 25.17 -0.93 2.67
CA ARG A 175 25.39 -1.12 1.23
C ARG A 175 26.20 -2.40 0.97
N LEU A 176 25.72 -3.22 0.05
CA LEU A 176 26.45 -4.40 -0.45
C LEU A 176 27.67 -3.99 -1.28
N ALA A 177 28.55 -4.96 -1.53
CA ALA A 177 29.74 -4.76 -2.35
C ALA A 177 29.41 -4.38 -3.80
N ASP A 178 28.27 -4.84 -4.33
CA ASP A 178 27.77 -4.53 -5.68
C ASP A 178 27.03 -3.18 -5.75
N GLY A 179 26.99 -2.43 -4.65
CA GLY A 179 26.39 -1.10 -4.59
C GLY A 179 24.89 -1.08 -4.30
N ARG A 180 24.21 -2.23 -4.18
CA ARG A 180 22.81 -2.28 -3.74
C ARG A 180 22.66 -1.92 -2.27
N TRP A 181 21.55 -1.29 -1.92
CA TRP A 181 21.13 -1.05 -0.54
C TRP A 181 20.46 -2.30 0.04
N VAL A 182 20.67 -2.52 1.33
CA VAL A 182 19.92 -3.46 2.14
C VAL A 182 19.40 -2.75 3.37
N SER A 183 18.13 -2.95 3.68
CA SER A 183 17.50 -2.48 4.92
C SER A 183 16.73 -3.63 5.55
N VAL A 184 17.00 -3.92 6.81
CA VAL A 184 16.22 -4.81 7.66
C VAL A 184 15.43 -3.93 8.62
N LEU A 185 14.10 -4.06 8.64
CA LEU A 185 13.19 -3.32 9.49
C LEU A 185 12.40 -4.29 10.37
N SER A 186 12.24 -3.96 11.64
CA SER A 186 11.43 -4.73 12.58
C SER A 186 10.48 -3.83 13.33
N TRP A 187 9.23 -4.28 13.45
CA TRP A 187 8.19 -3.75 14.34
C TRP A 187 7.73 -4.88 15.26
N GLY A 188 7.70 -4.62 16.55
CA GLY A 188 7.33 -5.59 17.59
C GLY A 188 8.37 -5.67 18.70
N GLU A 189 8.44 -6.78 19.42
CA GLU A 189 9.26 -6.89 20.64
C GLU A 189 10.77 -7.12 20.39
N ARG A 190 11.18 -7.32 19.13
CA ARG A 190 12.55 -7.70 18.77
C ARG A 190 13.55 -6.61 19.12
N SER A 191 14.66 -7.02 19.73
CA SER A 191 15.75 -6.08 20.07
C SER A 191 16.53 -5.65 18.82
N ASP A 192 17.19 -4.50 18.89
CA ASP A 192 18.13 -4.06 17.86
C ASP A 192 19.31 -5.03 17.69
N ALA A 193 19.70 -5.74 18.76
CA ALA A 193 20.69 -6.81 18.70
C ALA A 193 20.21 -8.00 17.85
N ASP A 194 18.93 -8.38 17.96
CA ASP A 194 18.34 -9.45 17.14
C ASP A 194 18.25 -9.03 15.69
N VAL A 195 17.77 -7.82 15.40
CA VAL A 195 17.69 -7.29 14.03
C VAL A 195 19.09 -7.21 13.40
N LEU A 196 20.10 -6.77 14.16
CA LEU A 196 21.48 -6.72 13.70
C LEU A 196 22.09 -8.12 13.50
N ARG A 197 21.75 -9.09 14.34
CA ARG A 197 22.18 -10.49 14.16
C ARG A 197 21.54 -11.10 12.91
N PHE A 198 20.25 -10.84 12.67
CA PHE A 198 19.56 -11.22 11.45
C PHE A 198 20.23 -10.58 10.22
N ALA A 199 20.51 -9.27 10.27
CA ALA A 199 21.20 -8.55 9.19
C ALA A 199 22.56 -9.16 8.85
N ARG A 200 23.35 -9.54 9.86
CA ARG A 200 24.63 -10.25 9.70
C ARG A 200 24.47 -11.70 9.21
N GLY A 201 23.29 -12.26 9.32
CA GLY A 201 22.96 -13.60 8.84
C GLY A 201 22.51 -13.63 7.38
N LEU A 202 22.30 -12.49 6.73
CA LEU A 202 21.83 -12.41 5.35
C LEU A 202 22.99 -12.59 4.37
N ALA A 203 23.09 -13.78 3.79
CA ALA A 203 24.11 -14.11 2.80
C ALA A 203 23.47 -14.63 1.51
N GLY A 204 24.27 -14.82 0.46
CA GLY A 204 23.82 -15.23 -0.87
C GLY A 204 22.83 -16.41 -0.87
N GLY A 205 22.08 -16.53 -1.97
CA GLY A 205 21.02 -17.51 -2.14
C GLY A 205 19.84 -16.89 -2.87
N HIS A 206 18.71 -17.57 -2.86
CA HIS A 206 17.46 -17.01 -3.35
C HIS A 206 16.27 -17.60 -2.61
N ILE A 207 15.24 -16.78 -2.42
CA ILE A 207 13.93 -17.20 -1.92
C ILE A 207 12.92 -16.76 -2.98
N ALA A 208 12.28 -17.73 -3.64
CA ALA A 208 11.23 -17.45 -4.60
C ALA A 208 9.91 -17.13 -3.87
N ALA A 209 9.11 -16.20 -4.40
CA ALA A 209 7.75 -16.04 -3.93
C ALA A 209 6.99 -17.35 -4.19
N ARG A 210 6.22 -17.80 -3.19
CA ARG A 210 5.50 -19.07 -3.24
C ARG A 210 4.25 -19.03 -4.10
N GLU A 211 3.55 -17.90 -4.06
CA GLU A 211 2.29 -17.72 -4.78
C GLU A 211 2.36 -16.40 -5.56
N PRO A 212 2.01 -16.40 -6.86
CA PRO A 212 1.72 -15.16 -7.57
C PRO A 212 0.47 -14.50 -6.96
N VAL A 213 0.14 -13.29 -7.42
CA VAL A 213 -1.15 -12.69 -7.06
C VAL A 213 -2.29 -13.69 -7.33
N PRO A 214 -3.33 -13.74 -6.48
CA PRO A 214 -4.40 -14.74 -6.57
C PRO A 214 -5.35 -14.50 -7.75
N TYR A 215 -4.97 -13.63 -8.69
CA TYR A 215 -5.72 -13.30 -9.88
C TYR A 215 -4.86 -13.23 -11.14
N THR A 216 -5.47 -13.53 -12.28
CA THR A 216 -4.87 -13.38 -13.60
C THR A 216 -5.37 -12.11 -14.27
N LEU A 217 -4.48 -11.42 -14.99
CA LEU A 217 -4.81 -10.29 -15.86
C LEU A 217 -4.74 -10.75 -17.33
N PRO A 218 -5.88 -10.89 -18.03
CA PRO A 218 -5.88 -11.31 -19.43
C PRO A 218 -5.67 -10.13 -20.39
N PHE A 219 -5.79 -8.90 -19.90
CA PHE A 219 -5.40 -7.71 -20.64
C PHE A 219 -4.65 -6.75 -19.73
N VAL A 220 -3.55 -6.24 -20.25
CA VAL A 220 -2.70 -5.22 -19.63
C VAL A 220 -2.39 -4.21 -20.73
N PRO A 221 -2.59 -2.90 -20.50
CA PRO A 221 -2.19 -1.89 -21.46
C PRO A 221 -0.73 -2.08 -21.91
N ALA A 222 -0.49 -1.93 -23.21
CA ALA A 222 0.84 -2.16 -23.78
C ALA A 222 1.87 -1.22 -23.14
N GLY A 223 3.07 -1.74 -22.89
CA GLY A 223 4.18 -0.96 -22.34
C GLY A 223 4.15 -0.77 -20.83
N LEU A 224 3.25 -1.43 -20.09
CA LEU A 224 3.33 -1.51 -18.63
C LEU A 224 4.09 -2.76 -18.18
N VAL A 225 4.83 -2.63 -17.09
CA VAL A 225 5.57 -3.71 -16.43
C VAL A 225 5.27 -3.72 -14.94
N PRO A 226 5.43 -4.87 -14.24
CA PRO A 226 5.26 -4.92 -12.80
C PRO A 226 6.20 -3.92 -12.13
N GLN A 227 5.62 -3.05 -11.29
CA GLN A 227 6.34 -2.17 -10.38
C GLN A 227 6.21 -2.73 -8.97
N THR A 228 4.99 -2.88 -8.47
CA THR A 228 4.70 -3.48 -7.17
C THR A 228 4.05 -4.84 -7.38
N TRP A 229 4.52 -5.84 -6.66
CA TRP A 229 3.93 -7.17 -6.68
C TRP A 229 3.99 -7.73 -5.27
N SER A 230 2.82 -7.85 -4.62
CA SER A 230 2.61 -8.55 -3.36
C SER A 230 1.62 -9.72 -3.49
N ASP A 231 1.27 -10.34 -2.36
CA ASP A 231 0.19 -11.32 -2.23
C ASP A 231 -1.20 -10.72 -2.50
N THR A 232 -1.39 -9.44 -2.16
CA THR A 232 -2.67 -8.73 -2.35
C THR A 232 -2.63 -7.68 -3.46
N VAL A 233 -1.46 -7.12 -3.79
CA VAL A 233 -1.33 -5.97 -4.68
C VAL A 233 -0.49 -6.29 -5.92
N LEU A 234 -0.96 -5.85 -7.09
CA LEU A 234 -0.16 -5.78 -8.30
C LEU A 234 -0.30 -4.38 -8.90
N CYS A 235 0.79 -3.64 -9.03
CA CYS A 235 0.81 -2.37 -9.74
C CYS A 235 1.68 -2.46 -10.98
N LEU A 236 1.16 -1.95 -12.08
CA LEU A 236 1.80 -1.95 -13.39
C LEU A 236 2.07 -0.51 -13.82
N ALA A 237 3.33 -0.20 -14.10
CA ALA A 237 3.75 1.14 -14.47
C ALA A 237 4.62 1.14 -15.73
N PRO A 238 4.79 2.28 -16.42
CA PRO A 238 5.79 2.43 -17.46
C PRO A 238 7.19 2.02 -16.95
N PRO A 239 8.05 1.37 -17.77
CA PRO A 239 9.37 0.88 -17.36
C PRO A 239 10.25 1.91 -16.67
N ARG A 240 10.16 3.18 -17.10
CA ARG A 240 10.91 4.28 -16.50
C ARG A 240 10.52 4.52 -15.04
N ILE A 241 9.22 4.48 -14.73
CA ILE A 241 8.70 4.67 -13.37
C ILE A 241 9.01 3.43 -12.53
N ALA A 242 8.73 2.24 -13.07
CA ALA A 242 9.00 0.96 -12.39
C ALA A 242 10.48 0.78 -12.01
N ALA A 243 11.41 1.33 -12.79
CA ALA A 243 12.85 1.29 -12.52
C ALA A 243 13.35 2.40 -11.57
N ALA A 244 12.59 3.48 -11.39
CA ALA A 244 13.02 4.67 -10.65
C ALA A 244 12.33 4.83 -9.29
N GLU A 245 11.17 4.19 -9.09
CA GLU A 245 10.32 4.45 -7.93
C GLU A 245 9.93 3.16 -7.20
N ARG A 246 10.06 3.19 -5.87
CA ARG A 246 9.60 2.12 -4.96
C ARG A 246 8.10 2.17 -4.68
N ARG A 247 7.53 3.37 -4.70
CA ARG A 247 6.12 3.58 -4.33
C ARG A 247 5.23 3.06 -5.46
N PRO A 248 4.11 2.39 -5.14
CA PRO A 248 3.18 1.95 -6.16
C PRO A 248 2.63 3.13 -6.97
N ASP A 249 2.66 3.02 -8.29
CA ASP A 249 2.08 3.95 -9.25
C ASP A 249 1.53 3.18 -10.47
N GLY A 250 0.84 3.88 -11.37
CA GLY A 250 0.26 3.31 -12.58
C GLY A 250 -1.06 2.60 -12.31
N LEU A 251 -1.25 1.43 -12.92
CA LEU A 251 -2.47 0.64 -12.82
C LEU A 251 -2.32 -0.38 -11.69
N CYS A 252 -2.98 -0.13 -10.57
CA CYS A 252 -2.90 -0.92 -9.36
C CYS A 252 -4.16 -1.76 -9.17
N PHE A 253 -3.98 -3.04 -8.86
CA PHE A 253 -4.99 -4.00 -8.44
C PHE A 253 -4.71 -4.34 -6.98
N ASP A 254 -5.69 -4.18 -6.11
CA ASP A 254 -5.58 -4.44 -4.68
C ASP A 254 -6.72 -5.37 -4.25
N LEU A 255 -6.37 -6.58 -3.83
CA LEU A 255 -7.30 -7.53 -3.23
C LEU A 255 -7.45 -7.20 -1.75
N THR A 256 -8.66 -6.78 -1.37
CA THR A 256 -9.01 -6.51 0.01
C THR A 256 -9.98 -7.58 0.51
N ASP A 257 -9.64 -8.20 1.64
CA ASP A 257 -10.52 -9.07 2.40
C ASP A 257 -11.33 -8.27 3.43
N ASP A 258 -12.48 -8.79 3.86
CA ASP A 258 -13.40 -8.20 4.83
C ASP A 258 -13.90 -6.78 4.48
N ALA A 259 -13.73 -6.37 3.22
CA ALA A 259 -14.30 -5.18 2.64
C ALA A 259 -15.43 -5.63 1.72
N GLY A 260 -16.59 -5.97 2.31
CA GLY A 260 -17.77 -6.32 1.54
C GLY A 260 -18.01 -5.28 0.43
N PHE A 261 -18.47 -5.75 -0.74
CA PHE A 261 -18.63 -4.90 -1.91
C PHE A 261 -19.53 -3.69 -1.63
N ASP A 262 -18.94 -2.48 -1.68
CA ASP A 262 -19.64 -1.21 -1.49
C ASP A 262 -19.66 -0.38 -2.78
N PRO A 263 -20.79 -0.35 -3.52
CA PRO A 263 -20.93 0.46 -4.72
C PRO A 263 -21.38 1.90 -4.44
N ALA A 264 -21.47 2.36 -3.19
CA ALA A 264 -22.18 3.60 -2.85
C ALA A 264 -21.59 4.88 -3.49
N SER A 265 -20.30 4.87 -3.86
CA SER A 265 -19.64 5.98 -4.56
C SER A 265 -19.61 5.82 -6.09
N ALA A 266 -20.08 4.69 -6.63
CA ALA A 266 -19.98 4.37 -8.04
C ALA A 266 -20.91 5.22 -8.90
N THR A 267 -20.38 5.77 -9.99
CA THR A 267 -21.19 6.47 -11.01
C THR A 267 -21.91 5.48 -11.92
N GLU A 268 -21.28 4.33 -12.17
CA GLU A 268 -21.83 3.26 -12.99
C GLU A 268 -21.62 1.91 -12.30
N SER A 269 -22.58 1.00 -12.44
CA SER A 269 -22.43 -0.39 -12.00
C SER A 269 -22.96 -1.36 -13.03
N TRP A 270 -22.33 -2.51 -13.13
CA TRP A 270 -22.74 -3.61 -14.01
C TRP A 270 -22.31 -4.95 -13.43
N THR A 271 -22.58 -6.02 -14.18
CA THR A 271 -22.18 -7.38 -13.81
C THR A 271 -21.27 -7.95 -14.90
N VAL A 272 -20.19 -8.62 -14.50
CA VAL A 272 -19.36 -9.41 -15.42
C VAL A 272 -19.11 -10.79 -14.85
N ASP A 273 -19.41 -11.83 -15.64
CA ASP A 273 -19.28 -13.23 -15.24
C ASP A 273 -19.95 -13.52 -13.87
N GLY A 274 -21.11 -12.91 -13.61
CA GLY A 274 -21.87 -13.06 -12.37
C GLY A 274 -21.37 -12.23 -11.18
N ARG A 275 -20.29 -11.47 -11.32
CA ARG A 275 -19.72 -10.60 -10.27
C ARG A 275 -20.15 -9.16 -10.46
N ARG A 276 -20.47 -8.47 -9.38
CA ARG A 276 -20.79 -7.04 -9.41
C ARG A 276 -19.54 -6.20 -9.63
N VAL A 277 -19.72 -5.12 -10.38
CA VAL A 277 -18.68 -4.17 -10.74
C VAL A 277 -19.21 -2.76 -10.49
N ALA A 278 -18.41 -1.94 -9.83
CA ALA A 278 -18.65 -0.53 -9.56
C ALA A 278 -17.54 0.30 -10.21
N TYR A 279 -17.89 1.34 -10.95
CA TYR A 279 -16.96 2.17 -11.71
C TYR A 279 -17.15 3.66 -11.42
N GLU A 280 -16.02 4.32 -11.22
CA GLU A 280 -15.91 5.74 -10.92
C GLU A 280 -14.96 6.38 -11.95
N PRO A 281 -15.49 6.89 -13.08
CA PRO A 281 -14.67 7.46 -14.15
C PRO A 281 -13.84 8.65 -13.68
N ASP A 282 -14.40 9.50 -12.82
CA ASP A 282 -13.75 10.71 -12.32
C ASP A 282 -12.62 10.40 -11.33
N ALA A 283 -12.75 9.31 -10.58
CA ALA A 283 -11.72 8.83 -9.67
C ALA A 283 -10.71 7.89 -10.33
N ALA A 284 -10.92 7.52 -11.61
CA ALA A 284 -10.16 6.49 -12.29
C ALA A 284 -10.08 5.19 -11.45
N GLY A 285 -11.24 4.79 -10.93
CA GLY A 285 -11.40 3.71 -9.97
C GLY A 285 -12.44 2.69 -10.41
N LEU A 286 -12.21 1.42 -10.09
CA LEU A 286 -13.04 0.28 -10.41
C LEU A 286 -13.00 -0.70 -9.24
N VAL A 287 -14.16 -1.17 -8.78
CA VAL A 287 -14.28 -2.19 -7.72
C VAL A 287 -14.98 -3.41 -8.31
N VAL A 288 -14.40 -4.59 -8.14
CA VAL A 288 -14.93 -5.87 -8.62
C VAL A 288 -15.14 -6.80 -7.43
N GLU A 289 -16.35 -7.31 -7.28
CA GLU A 289 -16.67 -8.35 -6.30
C GLU A 289 -15.83 -9.61 -6.56
N TRP A 290 -15.14 -10.10 -5.52
CA TRP A 290 -14.21 -11.23 -5.65
C TRP A 290 -14.73 -12.53 -5.04
N GLY A 291 -15.80 -12.45 -4.24
CA GLY A 291 -16.48 -13.56 -3.58
C GLY A 291 -16.30 -13.53 -2.06
N GLY A 292 -17.28 -14.06 -1.33
CA GLY A 292 -17.32 -13.88 0.14
C GLY A 292 -17.38 -12.40 0.50
N ASP A 293 -16.52 -11.99 1.43
CA ASP A 293 -16.34 -10.60 1.86
C ASP A 293 -15.11 -9.94 1.19
N SER A 294 -14.63 -10.48 0.06
CA SER A 294 -13.45 -9.96 -0.64
C SER A 294 -13.83 -9.19 -1.92
N GLN A 295 -13.02 -8.17 -2.25
CA GLN A 295 -13.14 -7.38 -3.47
C GLN A 295 -11.77 -7.04 -4.06
N ILE A 296 -11.70 -6.81 -5.37
CA ILE A 296 -10.55 -6.22 -6.02
C ILE A 296 -10.84 -4.76 -6.34
N THR A 297 -10.05 -3.87 -5.78
CA THR A 297 -10.04 -2.46 -6.14
C THR A 297 -8.98 -2.23 -7.21
N VAL A 298 -9.33 -1.51 -8.26
CA VAL A 298 -8.45 -1.16 -9.37
C VAL A 298 -8.44 0.35 -9.51
N ASN A 299 -7.26 0.95 -9.36
CA ASN A 299 -7.08 2.39 -9.47
C ASN A 299 -5.96 2.70 -10.48
N TRP A 300 -6.05 3.82 -11.18
CA TRP A 300 -4.97 4.29 -12.04
C TRP A 300 -4.85 5.81 -12.10
N ASP A 301 -3.66 6.32 -12.45
CA ASP A 301 -3.51 7.74 -12.80
C ASP A 301 -4.01 7.98 -14.23
N PRO A 302 -5.14 8.69 -14.43
CA PRO A 302 -5.69 8.93 -15.77
C PRO A 302 -4.80 9.83 -16.64
N ARG A 303 -3.80 10.51 -16.06
CA ARG A 303 -2.81 11.30 -16.80
C ARG A 303 -1.75 10.41 -17.44
N GLN A 304 -1.39 9.31 -16.78
CA GLN A 304 -0.39 8.36 -17.27
C GLN A 304 -1.01 7.23 -18.08
N ILE A 305 -2.18 6.73 -17.64
CA ILE A 305 -2.85 5.58 -18.22
C ILE A 305 -4.27 6.00 -18.60
N ARG A 306 -4.49 6.21 -19.90
CA ARG A 306 -5.82 6.56 -20.42
C ARG A 306 -6.56 5.29 -20.81
N LEU A 307 -7.46 4.84 -19.94
CA LEU A 307 -8.37 3.74 -20.25
C LEU A 307 -9.69 4.30 -20.80
N ARG A 308 -10.12 3.79 -21.95
CA ARG A 308 -11.47 3.99 -22.45
C ARG A 308 -12.46 3.11 -21.69
N HIS A 309 -13.73 3.47 -21.71
CA HIS A 309 -14.77 2.71 -21.03
C HIS A 309 -14.81 1.22 -21.47
N ASP A 310 -14.65 0.93 -22.77
CA ASP A 310 -14.59 -0.45 -23.27
C ASP A 310 -13.34 -1.21 -22.78
N GLU A 311 -12.25 -0.50 -22.47
CA GLU A 311 -11.03 -1.07 -21.88
C GLU A 311 -11.25 -1.37 -20.39
N VAL A 312 -11.96 -0.50 -19.66
CA VAL A 312 -12.36 -0.74 -18.27
C VAL A 312 -13.28 -1.96 -18.17
N VAL A 313 -14.28 -2.07 -19.06
CA VAL A 313 -15.16 -3.24 -19.11
C VAL A 313 -14.37 -4.53 -19.42
N ARG A 314 -13.47 -4.49 -20.40
CA ARG A 314 -12.58 -5.63 -20.73
C ARG A 314 -11.65 -5.98 -19.58
N LEU A 315 -11.15 -4.98 -18.85
CA LEU A 315 -10.32 -5.19 -17.69
C LEU A 315 -11.10 -5.91 -16.59
N ALA A 316 -12.27 -5.39 -16.21
CA ALA A 316 -13.13 -6.00 -15.19
C ALA A 316 -13.53 -7.45 -15.55
N ALA A 317 -13.89 -7.69 -16.81
CA ALA A 317 -14.18 -9.03 -17.33
C ALA A 317 -12.99 -9.97 -17.24
N GLY A 318 -11.80 -9.40 -17.36
CA GLY A 318 -10.59 -10.14 -17.44
C GLY A 318 -10.10 -10.69 -16.11
N ILE A 319 -10.23 -9.92 -15.04
CA ILE A 319 -9.68 -10.28 -13.73
C ILE A 319 -10.37 -11.56 -13.25
N ARG A 320 -9.61 -12.64 -13.08
CA ARG A 320 -10.12 -13.98 -12.73
C ARG A 320 -9.26 -14.62 -11.64
N PRO A 321 -9.81 -15.48 -10.77
CA PRO A 321 -9.00 -16.24 -9.82
C PRO A 321 -7.88 -16.99 -10.52
N ALA A 322 -6.67 -16.92 -9.97
CA ALA A 322 -5.59 -17.81 -10.36
C ALA A 322 -6.04 -19.24 -10.01
N ARG A 323 -6.18 -20.10 -11.03
CA ARG A 323 -6.51 -21.52 -10.80
C ARG A 323 -5.38 -22.13 -9.95
N ARG A 324 -5.73 -22.61 -8.75
CA ARG A 324 -4.85 -23.46 -7.93
C ARG A 324 -4.90 -24.89 -8.43
#